data_AF-K1S3B2-F1
#
_entry.id   AF-K1S3B2-F1
#
_cell.length_a   1.000
_cell.length_b   1.000
_cell.length_c   1.000
_cell.angle_alpha   90.00
_cell.angle_beta   90.00
_cell.angle_gamma   90.00
#
_symmetry.space_group_name_H-M   'P 1'
#
loop_
_entity.id
_entity.type
_entity.pdbx_description
1 polymer ?
#
loop_
_entity_poly.entity_id
_entity_poly.type
_entity_poly.pdbx_seq_one_letter_code
_entity_poly.pdbx_strand_id
1 'polypeptide(L)'
;MANYYDKVDVVGNIGNPYTTTAFDSTDDTVTVAEISSFQLETIHTFKPDVSAVLNITPDHLNRHYTMECYTDVKMSIAKNQDSNQPIVLNYEDPILREYAGKLTNRIIWFSSKQKVNPGVYLEGKNIIYADGKKKHL
;
A
#
# COMPACT_ATOMS: atom_id res chain seq x y z
N MET A 1 -7.50 -10.90 -20.19
CA MET A 1 -7.65 -9.65 -19.42
C MET A 1 -7.36 -8.51 -20.38
N ALA A 2 -8.32 -7.61 -20.63
CA ALA A 2 -7.96 -6.33 -21.25
C ALA A 2 -7.24 -5.50 -20.18
N ASN A 3 -6.13 -4.86 -20.53
CA ASN A 3 -5.48 -3.94 -19.62
C ASN A 3 -6.36 -2.71 -19.48
N TYR A 4 -6.58 -2.24 -18.25
CA TYR A 4 -7.35 -1.02 -18.01
C TYR A 4 -6.57 0.24 -18.43
N TYR A 5 -5.24 0.14 -18.45
CA TYR A 5 -4.32 1.20 -18.88
C TYR A 5 -3.46 0.71 -20.04
N ASP A 6 -3.16 1.61 -20.97
CA ASP A 6 -2.37 1.30 -22.16
C ASP A 6 -0.88 1.11 -21.84
N LYS A 7 -0.37 1.80 -20.80
CA LYS A 7 1.02 1.69 -20.34
C LYS A 7 1.09 1.46 -18.82
N VAL A 8 1.82 0.43 -18.41
CA VAL A 8 2.11 0.11 -17.00
C VAL A 8 3.61 -0.04 -16.80
N ASP A 9 4.19 0.82 -15.99
CA ASP A 9 5.61 0.79 -15.63
C ASP A 9 5.80 0.16 -14.25
N VAL A 10 6.54 -0.95 -14.19
CA VAL A 10 6.91 -1.62 -12.93
C VAL A 10 8.33 -1.22 -12.57
N VAL A 11 8.47 -0.53 -11.44
CA VAL A 11 9.71 0.15 -11.03
C VAL A 11 9.93 0.01 -9.54
N GLY A 12 11.09 0.47 -9.06
CA GLY A 12 11.33 0.66 -7.64
C GLY A 12 12.65 0.10 -7.19
N ASN A 13 12.65 -0.47 -5.99
CA ASN A 13 13.84 -0.99 -5.33
C ASN A 13 14.43 -2.23 -6.03
N ILE A 14 13.60 -3.03 -6.71
CA ILE A 14 14.04 -4.20 -7.49
C ILE A 14 13.69 -3.98 -8.97
N GLY A 15 14.64 -4.27 -9.86
CA GLY A 15 14.46 -4.12 -11.30
C GLY A 15 14.82 -2.72 -11.80
N ASN A 16 13.84 -2.02 -12.36
CA ASN A 16 14.06 -0.72 -13.00
C ASN A 16 13.93 0.43 -11.98
N PRO A 17 14.96 1.28 -11.82
CA PRO A 17 14.84 2.48 -11.00
C PRO A 17 13.74 3.40 -11.54
N TYR A 18 12.96 4.02 -10.66
CA TYR A 18 11.85 4.88 -11.11
C TYR A 18 12.31 6.03 -12.03
N THR A 19 13.52 6.55 -11.80
CA THR A 19 14.11 7.63 -12.60
C THR A 19 14.31 7.29 -14.07
N THR A 20 14.32 6.00 -14.46
CA THR A 20 14.47 5.60 -15.87
C THR A 20 13.19 5.74 -16.68
N THR A 21 12.03 5.83 -16.02
CA THR A 21 10.71 5.92 -16.68
C THR A 21 10.03 7.26 -16.43
N ALA A 22 10.43 7.97 -15.37
CA ALA A 22 9.77 9.19 -14.91
C ALA A 22 9.58 10.28 -15.98
N PHE A 23 10.53 10.46 -16.90
CA PHE A 23 10.42 11.47 -17.98
C PHE A 23 9.54 11.00 -19.15
N ASP A 24 9.34 9.69 -19.30
CA ASP A 24 8.52 9.07 -20.35
C ASP A 24 7.09 8.75 -19.86
N SER A 25 6.78 9.09 -18.60
CA SER A 25 5.45 8.94 -18.02
C SER A 25 4.53 10.06 -18.50
N THR A 26 3.30 9.69 -18.80
CA THR A 26 2.22 10.58 -19.22
C THR A 26 1.03 10.40 -18.30
N ASP A 27 -0.03 11.20 -18.47
CA ASP A 27 -1.27 11.06 -17.70
C ASP A 27 -1.96 9.70 -17.91
N ASP A 28 -1.65 9.00 -19.00
CA ASP A 28 -2.18 7.66 -19.31
C ASP A 28 -1.26 6.52 -18.79
N THR A 29 -0.12 6.86 -18.18
CA THR A 29 0.83 5.89 -17.63
C THR A 29 0.50 5.57 -16.17
N VAL A 30 0.36 4.27 -15.85
CA VAL A 30 0.32 3.82 -14.46
C VAL A 30 1.68 3.31 -14.01
N THR A 31 2.16 3.82 -12.89
CA THR A 31 3.40 3.34 -12.27
C THR A 31 3.07 2.44 -11.08
N VAL A 32 3.61 1.23 -11.08
CA VAL A 32 3.63 0.32 -9.93
C VAL A 32 5.02 0.33 -9.34
N ALA A 33 5.20 1.00 -8.21
CA ALA A 33 6.50 1.20 -7.60
C ALA A 33 6.68 0.39 -6.30
N GLU A 34 7.72 -0.43 -6.23
CA GLU A 34 8.21 -1.01 -4.97
C GLU A 34 9.07 0.01 -4.22
N ILE A 35 8.63 0.44 -3.04
CA ILE A 35 9.33 1.45 -2.24
C ILE A 35 9.89 0.84 -0.96
N SER A 36 11.20 0.99 -0.74
CA SER A 36 11.88 0.55 0.48
C SER A 36 11.73 1.55 1.63
N SER A 37 11.98 1.12 2.87
CA SER A 37 11.98 2.03 4.03
C SER A 37 13.06 3.11 3.89
N PHE A 38 14.21 2.79 3.32
CA PHE A 38 15.28 3.78 3.05
C PHE A 38 14.83 4.90 2.11
N GLN A 39 14.05 4.57 1.08
CA GLN A 39 13.47 5.59 0.19
C GLN A 39 12.45 6.44 0.93
N LEU A 40 11.59 5.81 1.73
CA LEU A 40 10.57 6.49 2.54
C LEU A 40 11.14 7.47 3.57
N GLU A 41 12.35 7.23 4.10
CA GLU A 41 13.02 8.17 5.01
C GLU A 41 13.22 9.58 4.40
N THR A 42 13.30 9.68 3.08
CA THR A 42 13.70 10.90 2.37
C THR A 42 12.57 11.56 1.58
N ILE A 43 11.34 11.07 1.71
CA ILE A 43 10.21 11.64 0.98
C ILE A 43 9.81 13.02 1.52
N HIS A 44 9.48 13.92 0.58
CA HIS A 44 8.90 15.23 0.89
C HIS A 44 7.47 15.32 0.36
N THR A 45 7.29 15.21 -0.96
CA THR A 45 6.00 15.37 -1.66
C THR A 45 5.48 14.07 -2.27
N PHE A 46 6.12 12.93 -1.97
CA PHE A 46 5.69 11.63 -2.49
C PHE A 46 4.26 11.32 -2.05
N LYS A 47 3.34 11.25 -3.02
CA LYS A 47 1.90 11.10 -2.79
C LYS A 47 1.33 10.10 -3.81
N PRO A 48 1.38 8.79 -3.53
CA PRO A 48 0.82 7.78 -4.42
C PRO A 48 -0.72 7.85 -4.42
N ASP A 49 -1.35 7.56 -5.56
CA ASP A 49 -2.82 7.48 -5.64
C ASP A 49 -3.39 6.31 -4.84
N VAL A 50 -2.63 5.21 -4.78
CA VAL A 50 -2.91 4.04 -3.95
C VAL A 50 -1.59 3.57 -3.33
N SER A 51 -1.60 3.29 -2.03
CA SER A 51 -0.46 2.69 -1.33
C SER A 51 -0.82 1.32 -0.78
N ALA A 52 0.18 0.47 -0.54
CA ALA A 52 -0.04 -0.84 0.06
C ALA A 52 1.10 -1.18 1.03
N VAL A 53 0.75 -1.75 2.19
CA VAL A 53 1.72 -2.31 3.15
C VAL A 53 1.29 -3.73 3.47
N LEU A 54 2.11 -4.69 3.05
CA LEU A 54 1.76 -6.11 3.06
C LEU A 54 1.99 -6.80 4.42
N ASN A 55 2.99 -6.35 5.17
CA ASN A 55 3.32 -6.82 6.51
C ASN A 55 4.39 -5.91 7.13
N ILE A 56 4.51 -5.97 8.45
CA ILE A 56 5.58 -5.39 9.25
C ILE A 56 6.26 -6.53 10.00
N THR A 57 7.39 -6.99 9.47
CA THR A 57 8.28 -7.94 10.13
C THR A 57 9.64 -7.30 10.40
N PRO A 58 10.35 -7.70 11.48
CA PRO A 58 11.67 -7.16 11.77
C PRO A 58 12.61 -7.29 10.56
N ASP A 59 13.08 -6.15 10.08
CA ASP A 59 14.05 -6.04 9.00
C ASP A 59 14.81 -4.72 9.18
N HIS A 60 16.09 -4.70 8.83
CA HIS A 60 16.96 -3.52 8.95
C HIS A 60 16.94 -2.80 10.32
N LEU A 61 16.73 -3.52 11.44
CA LEU A 61 16.70 -2.93 12.79
C LEU A 61 18.02 -2.28 13.21
N ASN A 62 19.15 -2.65 12.61
CA ASN A 62 20.42 -1.98 12.78
C ASN A 62 20.40 -0.50 12.33
N ARG A 63 19.48 -0.14 11.42
CA ARG A 63 19.27 1.21 10.90
C ARG A 63 18.13 1.93 11.62
N HIS A 64 17.02 1.22 11.84
CA HIS A 64 15.78 1.79 12.38
C HIS A 64 15.72 1.80 13.91
N TYR A 65 16.62 1.06 14.57
CA TYR A 65 16.77 0.90 16.02
C TYR A 65 15.60 0.21 16.72
N THR A 66 14.35 0.65 16.46
CA THR A 66 13.13 0.09 17.05
C THR A 66 12.14 -0.34 15.97
N MET A 67 11.29 -1.31 16.30
CA MET A 67 10.17 -1.72 15.43
C MET A 67 9.17 -0.58 15.21
N GLU A 68 8.97 0.28 16.21
CA GLU A 68 8.10 1.45 16.10
C GLU A 68 8.60 2.42 15.03
N CYS A 69 9.89 2.80 15.09
CA CYS A 69 10.51 3.68 14.10
C CYS A 69 10.44 3.07 12.70
N TYR A 70 10.75 1.78 12.56
CA TYR A 70 10.64 1.07 11.29
C TYR A 70 9.21 1.08 10.74
N THR A 71 8.21 0.88 11.62
CA THR A 71 6.79 0.92 11.26
C THR A 71 6.41 2.33 10.80
N ASP A 72 6.77 3.37 11.55
CA ASP A 72 6.50 4.77 11.20
C ASP A 72 7.10 5.13 9.83
N VAL A 73 8.34 4.72 9.57
CA VAL A 73 8.99 4.93 8.27
C VAL A 73 8.23 4.23 7.15
N LYS A 74 7.82 2.97 7.30
CA LYS A 74 7.04 2.27 6.27
C LYS A 74 5.66 2.89 6.06
N MET A 75 4.99 3.27 7.14
CA MET A 75 3.66 3.87 7.09
C MET A 75 3.68 5.28 6.51
N SER A 76 4.86 5.93 6.47
CA SER A 76 5.03 7.22 5.79
C SER A 76 4.75 7.17 4.28
N ILE A 77 4.63 5.98 3.66
CA ILE A 77 4.15 5.82 2.28
C ILE A 77 2.81 6.53 2.03
N ALA A 78 1.97 6.65 3.07
CA ALA A 78 0.68 7.33 3.03
C ALA A 78 0.70 8.75 3.62
N LYS A 79 1.85 9.26 4.05
CA LYS A 79 1.99 10.53 4.78
C LYS A 79 1.36 11.72 4.05
N ASN A 80 1.48 11.77 2.73
CA ASN A 80 0.95 12.87 1.91
C ASN A 80 -0.39 12.52 1.24
N GLN A 81 -0.89 11.31 1.42
CA GLN A 81 -2.22 10.90 0.94
C GLN A 81 -3.30 11.57 1.80
N ASP A 82 -4.39 12.00 1.17
CA ASP A 82 -5.60 12.49 1.83
C ASP A 82 -6.66 11.38 1.96
N SER A 83 -7.85 11.73 2.46
CA SER A 83 -8.93 10.77 2.70
C SER A 83 -9.50 10.14 1.43
N ASN A 84 -9.21 10.69 0.25
CA ASN A 84 -9.66 10.14 -1.03
C ASN A 84 -8.70 9.11 -1.60
N GLN A 85 -7.41 9.11 -1.23
CA GLN A 85 -6.47 8.07 -1.65
C GLN A 85 -6.45 6.89 -0.66
N PRO A 86 -6.72 5.66 -1.12
CA PRO A 86 -6.73 4.51 -0.25
C PRO A 86 -5.32 4.01 0.09
N ILE A 87 -5.23 3.36 1.25
CA ILE A 87 -4.13 2.51 1.66
C ILE A 87 -4.64 1.08 1.83
N VAL A 88 -3.94 0.12 1.21
CA VAL A 88 -4.24 -1.31 1.28
C VAL A 88 -3.40 -1.95 2.38
N LEU A 89 -4.05 -2.52 3.40
CA LEU A 89 -3.37 -3.09 4.57
C LEU A 89 -3.73 -4.56 4.77
N ASN A 90 -2.75 -5.34 5.25
CA ASN A 90 -2.97 -6.72 5.62
C ASN A 90 -3.71 -6.83 6.95
N TYR A 91 -4.92 -7.39 6.92
CA TYR A 91 -5.70 -7.57 8.12
C TYR A 91 -5.10 -8.62 9.06
N GLU A 92 -4.27 -9.55 8.57
CA GLU A 92 -3.62 -10.54 9.44
C GLU A 92 -2.52 -9.92 10.32
N ASP A 93 -1.96 -8.77 9.93
CA ASP A 93 -0.84 -8.15 10.63
C ASP A 93 -1.33 -7.31 11.84
N PRO A 94 -0.99 -7.69 13.08
CA PRO A 94 -1.43 -6.95 14.27
C PRO A 94 -0.88 -5.53 14.35
N ILE A 95 0.34 -5.29 13.87
CA ILE A 95 0.96 -3.96 13.90
C ILE A 95 0.19 -3.04 12.95
N LEU A 96 -0.13 -3.51 11.74
CA LEU A 96 -0.93 -2.72 10.80
C LEU A 96 -2.35 -2.46 11.30
N ARG A 97 -2.98 -3.44 11.98
CA ARG A 97 -4.30 -3.24 12.60
C ARG A 97 -4.27 -2.18 13.69
N GLU A 98 -3.23 -2.17 14.53
CA GLU A 98 -3.07 -1.15 15.57
C GLU A 98 -2.77 0.21 14.96
N TYR A 99 -1.85 0.26 13.99
CA TYR A 99 -1.43 1.50 13.33
C TYR A 99 -2.56 2.17 12.54
N ALA A 100 -3.49 1.40 12.00
CA ALA A 100 -4.65 1.90 11.26
C ALA A 100 -5.44 2.98 12.02
N GLY A 101 -5.48 2.93 13.35
CA GLY A 101 -6.13 3.97 14.17
C GLY A 101 -5.46 5.34 14.10
N LYS A 102 -4.22 5.44 13.62
CA LYS A 102 -3.47 6.69 13.43
C LYS A 102 -3.68 7.31 12.04
N LEU A 103 -4.28 6.58 11.10
CA LEU A 103 -4.44 7.02 9.72
C LEU A 103 -5.76 7.75 9.51
N THR A 104 -5.75 8.76 8.65
CA THR A 104 -6.96 9.46 8.18
C THR A 104 -7.38 9.02 6.77
N ASN A 105 -6.55 8.20 6.12
CA ASN A 105 -6.78 7.66 4.78
C ASN A 105 -7.93 6.65 4.76
N ARG A 106 -8.48 6.43 3.57
CA ARG A 106 -9.42 5.32 3.36
C ARG A 106 -8.67 3.99 3.41
N ILE A 107 -8.84 3.24 4.49
CA ILE A 107 -8.21 1.92 4.64
C ILE A 107 -9.03 0.86 3.87
N ILE A 108 -8.35 0.10 3.03
CA ILE A 108 -8.87 -1.09 2.34
C ILE A 108 -8.12 -2.30 2.90
N TRP A 109 -8.83 -3.19 3.56
CA TRP A 109 -8.20 -4.40 4.10
C TRP A 109 -8.04 -5.46 3.03
N PHE A 110 -6.98 -6.26 3.11
CA PHE A 110 -6.97 -7.58 2.50
C PHE A 110 -6.82 -8.67 3.55
N SER A 111 -7.45 -9.82 3.33
CA SER A 111 -7.36 -10.96 4.23
C SER A 111 -7.40 -12.30 3.49
N SER A 112 -6.50 -13.20 3.86
CA SER A 112 -6.52 -14.59 3.39
C SER A 112 -7.33 -15.52 4.31
N LYS A 113 -7.72 -15.05 5.51
CA LYS A 113 -8.24 -15.90 6.59
C LYS A 113 -9.67 -15.60 6.99
N GLN A 114 -10.15 -14.38 6.78
CA GLN A 114 -11.46 -13.95 7.22
C GLN A 114 -12.07 -12.91 6.29
N LYS A 115 -13.39 -12.74 6.39
CA LYS A 115 -14.08 -11.69 5.65
C LYS A 115 -13.70 -10.32 6.21
N VAL A 116 -13.42 -9.38 5.32
CA VAL A 116 -13.16 -7.97 5.65
C VAL A 116 -14.07 -7.06 4.83
N ASN A 117 -14.48 -5.93 5.40
CA ASN A 117 -15.34 -4.95 4.75
C ASN A 117 -15.07 -3.53 5.29
N PRO A 118 -14.71 -2.54 4.45
CA PRO A 118 -14.35 -2.68 3.04
C PRO A 118 -13.04 -3.45 2.87
N GLY A 119 -12.92 -4.23 1.78
CA GLY A 119 -11.69 -4.97 1.53
C GLY A 119 -11.79 -6.09 0.51
N VAL A 120 -10.70 -6.83 0.39
CA VAL A 120 -10.55 -8.02 -0.44
C VAL A 120 -10.30 -9.24 0.44
N TYR A 121 -11.05 -10.32 0.27
CA TYR A 121 -10.80 -11.55 1.04
C TYR A 121 -10.97 -12.83 0.24
N LEU A 122 -10.40 -13.92 0.75
CA LEU A 122 -10.60 -15.26 0.19
C LEU A 122 -11.87 -15.92 0.74
N GLU A 123 -12.72 -16.41 -0.16
CA GLU A 123 -13.85 -17.29 0.14
C GLU A 123 -13.72 -18.58 -0.68
N GLY A 124 -13.23 -19.65 -0.04
CA GLY A 124 -12.83 -20.87 -0.74
C GLY A 124 -11.65 -20.60 -1.67
N LYS A 125 -11.88 -20.68 -2.99
CA LYS A 125 -10.89 -20.36 -4.03
C LYS A 125 -11.13 -19.00 -4.69
N ASN A 126 -12.17 -18.28 -4.27
CA ASN A 126 -12.57 -17.03 -4.88
C ASN A 126 -11.96 -15.85 -4.12
N ILE A 127 -11.49 -14.86 -4.87
CA ILE A 127 -11.11 -13.55 -4.34
C ILE A 127 -12.37 -12.67 -4.40
N ILE A 128 -12.83 -12.21 -3.25
CA ILE A 128 -14.05 -11.41 -3.11
C ILE A 128 -13.68 -9.98 -2.76
N TYR A 129 -14.23 -9.02 -3.49
CA TYR A 129 -14.17 -7.60 -3.14
C TYR A 129 -15.48 -7.18 -2.44
N ALA A 130 -15.37 -6.61 -1.25
CA ALA A 130 -16.47 -6.01 -0.49
C ALA A 130 -16.34 -4.48 -0.48
N ASP A 131 -17.35 -3.80 -1.02
CA ASP A 131 -17.33 -2.36 -1.33
C ASP A 131 -17.60 -1.43 -0.14
N GLY A 132 -17.69 -1.96 1.09
CA GLY A 132 -17.98 -1.18 2.29
C GLY A 132 -19.47 -1.01 2.60
N LYS A 133 -20.39 -1.39 1.69
CA LYS A 133 -21.82 -1.25 1.94
C LYS A 133 -22.31 -2.35 2.88
N LYS A 134 -23.07 -1.98 3.91
CA LYS A 134 -23.83 -2.97 4.69
C LYS A 134 -24.88 -3.58 3.78
N LYS A 135 -24.94 -4.91 3.66
CA LYS A 135 -26.13 -5.57 3.13
C LYS A 135 -27.32 -5.13 4.00
N HIS A 136 -28.24 -4.35 3.44
CA HIS A 136 -29.57 -4.23 4.02
C HIS A 136 -30.21 -5.62 3.90
N LEU A 137 -30.39 -6.29 5.04
CA LEU A 137 -31.30 -7.43 5.18
C LEU A 137 -32.72 -6.89 5.27
#